data_AF-A0A3A4JPL1-F1
#
_entry.id   AF-A0A3A4JPL1-F1
#
_cell.length_a   1.000
_cell.length_b   1.000
_cell.length_c   1.000
_cell.angle_alpha   90.00
_cell.angle_beta   90.00
_cell.angle_gamma   90.00
#
_symmetry.space_group_name_H-M   'P 1'
#
loop_
_entity.id
_entity.type
_entity.pdbx_description
1 polymer ?
#
loop_
_entity_poly.entity_id
_entity_poly.type
_entity_poly.pdbx_seq_one_letter_code
_entity_poly.pdbx_strand_id
1 'polypeptide(L)'
;MTPKTVQHGRGSLIRAWNLVAETTIDVNNLLGRARTAVPTRTVVDTRRHLLELTAKISMAIKAPTPQDAATQIENLGSVLGKLSRGLGALAAVPEIDSNRLEVITNRLGEIKKLLFV
;
A
#
# COMPACT_ATOMS: atom_id res chain seq x y z
N MET A 1 2.47 20.58 -25.91
CA MET A 1 2.48 19.29 -25.18
C MET A 1 1.40 19.34 -24.13
N THR A 2 0.27 18.68 -24.36
CA THR A 2 -0.76 18.49 -23.33
C THR A 2 -0.20 17.55 -22.25
N PRO A 3 -0.24 17.92 -20.96
CA PRO A 3 0.11 16.99 -19.91
C PRO A 3 -0.83 15.79 -20.03
N LYS A 4 -0.28 14.58 -20.06
CA LYS A 4 -1.06 13.34 -19.97
C LYS A 4 -1.87 13.44 -18.68
N THR A 5 -3.13 13.83 -18.81
CA THR A 5 -4.08 13.85 -17.71
C THR A 5 -4.19 12.42 -17.24
N VAL A 6 -3.60 12.15 -16.07
CA VAL A 6 -3.75 10.89 -15.37
C VAL A 6 -5.25 10.68 -15.19
N GLN A 7 -5.85 9.79 -16.01
CA GLN A 7 -7.27 9.44 -15.98
C GLN A 7 -7.55 8.51 -14.78
N HIS A 8 -7.09 8.84 -13.58
CA HIS A 8 -7.60 8.16 -12.40
C HIS A 8 -8.98 8.72 -12.11
N GLY A 9 -9.99 8.07 -12.71
CA GLY A 9 -11.36 8.27 -12.31
C GLY A 9 -11.49 8.05 -10.81
N ARG A 10 -12.31 8.85 -10.14
CA ARG A 10 -12.59 8.74 -8.70
C ARG A 10 -12.95 7.31 -8.26
N GLY A 11 -13.52 6.51 -9.16
CA GLY A 11 -13.78 5.08 -8.95
C GLY A 11 -12.52 4.23 -8.70
N SER A 12 -11.42 4.46 -9.42
CA SER A 12 -10.15 3.73 -9.21
C SER A 12 -9.54 4.05 -7.85
N LEU A 13 -9.63 5.32 -7.42
CA LEU A 13 -9.16 5.75 -6.10
C LEU A 13 -9.98 5.13 -4.97
N ILE A 14 -11.30 5.05 -5.12
CA ILE A 14 -12.18 4.39 -4.14
C ILE A 14 -11.86 2.89 -4.05
N ARG A 15 -11.64 2.23 -5.19
CA ARG A 15 -11.22 0.80 -5.19
C ARG A 15 -9.85 0.62 -4.52
N ALA A 16 -8.89 1.47 -4.84
CA ALA A 16 -7.57 1.44 -4.22
C ALA A 16 -7.65 1.67 -2.70
N TRP A 17 -8.51 2.58 -2.25
CA TRP A 17 -8.76 2.83 -0.84
C TRP A 17 -9.30 1.59 -0.11
N ASN A 18 -10.31 0.91 -0.67
CA ASN A 18 -10.86 -0.31 -0.08
C ASN A 18 -9.79 -1.40 0.02
N LEU A 19 -9.02 -1.62 -1.06
CA LEU A 19 -7.92 -2.58 -1.05
C LEU A 19 -6.85 -2.22 -0.02
N VAL A 20 -6.52 -0.93 0.15
CA VAL A 20 -5.56 -0.50 1.18
C VAL A 20 -6.07 -0.71 2.58
N ALA A 21 -7.37 -0.50 2.84
CA ALA A 21 -7.98 -0.77 4.14
C ALA A 21 -7.87 -2.26 4.48
N GLU A 22 -8.26 -3.15 3.56
CA GLU A 22 -8.14 -4.60 3.73
C GLU A 22 -6.68 -5.05 3.91
N THR A 23 -5.79 -4.53 3.07
CA THR A 23 -4.35 -4.84 3.14
C THR A 23 -3.76 -4.39 4.48
N THR A 24 -4.17 -3.23 4.99
CA THR A 24 -3.68 -2.72 6.28
C THR A 24 -4.10 -3.61 7.44
N ILE A 25 -5.34 -4.11 7.43
CA ILE A 25 -5.84 -5.04 8.44
C ILE A 25 -5.04 -6.35 8.40
N ASP A 26 -4.89 -6.94 7.22
CA ASP A 26 -4.21 -8.23 7.07
C ASP A 26 -2.72 -8.15 7.42
N VAL A 27 -2.02 -7.08 7.02
CA VAL A 27 -0.62 -6.88 7.40
C VAL A 27 -0.48 -6.67 8.91
N ASN A 28 -1.39 -5.92 9.55
CA ASN A 28 -1.33 -5.74 11.00
C ASN A 28 -1.57 -7.05 11.76
N ASN A 29 -2.49 -7.89 11.29
CA ASN A 29 -2.72 -9.23 11.83
C ASN A 29 -1.49 -10.12 11.67
N LEU A 30 -0.85 -10.07 10.49
CA LEU A 30 0.34 -10.84 10.19
C LEU A 30 1.52 -10.42 11.10
N LEU A 31 1.77 -9.12 11.21
CA LEU A 31 2.81 -8.56 12.07
C LEU A 31 2.53 -8.79 13.57
N GLY A 32 1.26 -8.84 13.98
CA GLY A 32 0.87 -9.14 15.35
C GLY A 32 1.23 -10.57 15.76
N ARG A 33 1.07 -11.53 14.85
CA ARG A 33 1.42 -12.95 15.07
C ARG A 33 2.92 -13.21 15.06
N ALA A 34 3.67 -12.47 14.26
CA ALA A 34 5.12 -12.64 14.12
C ALA A 34 5.96 -11.70 15.00
N ARG A 35 5.35 -11.11 16.05
CA ARG A 35 5.94 -10.02 16.86
C ARG A 35 7.31 -10.36 17.48
N THR A 36 7.59 -11.63 17.73
CA THR A 36 8.84 -12.12 18.33
C THR A 36 9.88 -12.59 17.30
N ALA A 37 9.45 -12.93 16.09
CA ALA A 37 10.31 -13.49 15.04
C ALA A 37 10.78 -12.44 14.02
N VAL A 38 10.11 -11.28 13.98
CA VAL A 38 10.42 -10.18 13.07
C VAL A 38 11.17 -9.06 13.82
N PRO A 39 12.25 -8.50 13.27
CA PRO A 39 12.92 -7.34 13.85
C PRO A 39 11.93 -6.19 14.09
N THR A 40 11.92 -5.62 15.29
CA THR A 40 10.98 -4.54 15.68
C THR A 40 11.00 -3.38 14.70
N ARG A 41 12.18 -3.02 14.17
CA ARG A 41 12.33 -1.97 13.15
C ARG A 41 11.54 -2.28 11.88
N THR A 42 11.59 -3.52 11.37
CA THR A 42 10.84 -3.95 10.20
C THR A 42 9.33 -3.84 10.43
N VAL A 43 8.85 -4.22 11.61
CA VAL A 43 7.44 -4.07 12.00
C VAL A 43 7.02 -2.60 11.99
N VAL A 44 7.81 -1.73 12.61
CA VAL A 44 7.54 -0.28 12.70
C VAL A 44 7.56 0.37 11.33
N ASP A 45 8.58 0.10 10.51
CA ASP A 45 8.70 0.66 9.17
C ASP A 45 7.57 0.20 8.25
N THR A 46 7.16 -1.07 8.33
CA THR A 46 6.03 -1.60 7.54
C THR A 46 4.73 -0.89 7.92
N ARG A 47 4.46 -0.72 9.22
CA ARG A 47 3.27 0.02 9.69
C ARG A 47 3.30 1.49 9.28
N ARG A 48 4.45 2.15 9.38
CA ARG A 48 4.61 3.55 8.96
C ARG A 48 4.27 3.72 7.48
N HIS A 49 4.77 2.84 6.62
CA HIS A 49 4.46 2.92 5.19
C HIS A 49 2.99 2.62 4.86
N LEU A 50 2.31 1.73 5.62
CA LEU A 50 0.86 1.50 5.46
C LEU A 50 0.05 2.74 5.83
N LEU A 51 0.43 3.42 6.91
CA LEU A 51 -0.20 4.67 7.33
C LEU A 51 0.02 5.77 6.29
N GLU A 52 1.23 5.89 5.76
CA GLU A 52 1.54 6.84 4.69
C GLU A 52 0.73 6.56 3.41
N LEU A 53 0.64 5.30 3.00
CA LEU A 53 -0.17 4.86 1.87
C LEU A 53 -1.65 5.22 2.06
N THR A 54 -2.19 4.89 3.23
CA THR A 54 -3.58 5.20 3.60
C THR A 54 -3.81 6.71 3.55
N ALA A 55 -3.00 7.51 4.24
CA ALA A 55 -3.16 8.96 4.29
C ALA A 55 -3.18 9.60 2.89
N LYS A 56 -2.23 9.22 2.03
CA LYS A 56 -2.10 9.79 0.69
C LYS A 56 -3.26 9.43 -0.23
N ILE A 57 -3.78 8.19 -0.19
CA ILE A 57 -4.98 7.83 -0.96
C ILE A 57 -6.21 8.58 -0.42
N SER A 58 -6.34 8.71 0.89
CA SER A 58 -7.40 9.52 1.50
C SER A 58 -7.37 10.97 1.02
N MET A 59 -6.17 11.56 0.96
CA MET A 59 -5.97 12.92 0.44
C MET A 59 -6.29 12.99 -1.06
N ALA A 60 -5.88 12.00 -1.85
CA ALA A 60 -6.17 11.95 -3.28
C ALA A 60 -7.68 11.86 -3.57
N ILE A 61 -8.44 11.11 -2.77
CA ILE A 61 -9.91 11.01 -2.91
C ILE A 61 -10.61 12.34 -2.60
N LYS A 62 -10.06 13.11 -1.63
CA LYS A 62 -10.61 14.39 -1.18
C LYS A 62 -10.09 15.58 -2.00
N ALA A 63 -9.16 15.34 -2.93
CA ALA A 63 -8.53 16.38 -3.72
C ALA A 63 -9.59 17.10 -4.59
N PRO A 64 -9.57 18.45 -4.64
CA PRO A 64 -10.58 19.21 -5.37
C PRO A 64 -10.41 19.11 -6.89
N THR A 65 -9.20 18.79 -7.37
CA THR A 65 -8.91 18.61 -8.79
C THR A 65 -8.16 17.31 -9.07
N PRO A 66 -8.24 16.77 -10.31
CA PRO A 66 -7.43 15.62 -10.71
C PRO A 66 -5.92 15.83 -10.58
N GLN A 67 -5.42 17.05 -10.82
CA GLN A 67 -4.00 17.39 -10.66
C GLN A 67 -3.55 17.30 -9.20
N ASP A 68 -4.38 17.78 -8.27
CA ASP A 68 -4.10 17.68 -6.84
C ASP A 68 -4.06 16.21 -6.40
N ALA A 69 -4.99 15.39 -6.90
CA ALA A 69 -5.00 13.95 -6.65
C ALA A 69 -3.73 13.27 -7.19
N ALA A 70 -3.33 13.60 -8.42
CA ALA A 70 -2.13 13.05 -9.05
C ALA A 70 -0.87 13.37 -8.24
N THR A 71 -0.75 14.59 -7.70
CA THR A 71 0.37 15.01 -6.83
C THR A 71 0.46 14.16 -5.56
N GLN A 72 -0.68 13.78 -4.97
CA GLN A 72 -0.69 12.89 -3.80
C GLN A 72 -0.24 11.47 -4.15
N ILE A 73 -0.55 11.01 -5.37
CA ILE A 73 -0.29 9.65 -5.86
C ILE A 73 1.14 9.49 -6.40
N GLU A 74 1.74 10.54 -6.95
CA GLU A 74 3.06 10.47 -7.61
C GLU A 74 4.14 9.81 -6.75
N ASN A 75 4.10 10.04 -5.44
CA ASN A 75 5.08 9.49 -4.50
C ASN A 75 4.69 8.11 -3.92
N LEU A 76 3.47 7.61 -4.19
CA LEU A 76 2.99 6.33 -3.66
C LEU A 76 3.72 5.13 -4.25
N GLY A 77 4.31 5.23 -5.44
CA GLY A 77 5.09 4.14 -6.03
C GLY A 77 6.30 3.75 -5.17
N SER A 78 6.98 4.74 -4.59
CA SER A 78 8.08 4.53 -3.65
C SER A 78 7.62 3.89 -2.34
N VAL A 79 6.48 4.35 -1.81
CA VAL A 79 5.87 3.79 -0.58
C VAL A 79 5.48 2.33 -0.78
N LEU A 80 4.81 2.01 -1.89
CA LEU A 80 4.47 0.63 -2.25
C LEU A 80 5.70 -0.24 -2.40
N GLY A 81 6.78 0.26 -3.03
CA GLY A 81 8.04 -0.47 -3.13
C GLY A 81 8.69 -0.75 -1.77
N LYS A 82 8.62 0.19 -0.82
CA LYS A 82 9.10 -0.01 0.55
C LYS A 82 8.24 -1.02 1.31
N LEU A 83 6.91 -1.00 1.11
CA LEU A 83 6.00 -2.00 1.67
C LEU A 83 6.30 -3.39 1.16
N SER A 84 6.44 -3.57 -0.16
CA SER A 84 6.79 -4.87 -0.75
C SER A 84 8.12 -5.41 -0.22
N ARG A 85 9.13 -4.55 -0.01
CA ARG A 85 10.40 -4.99 0.62
C ARG A 85 10.22 -5.39 2.08
N GLY A 86 9.47 -4.63 2.86
CA GLY A 86 9.16 -4.96 4.25
C GLY A 86 8.45 -6.30 4.36
N LEU A 87 7.46 -6.55 3.50
CA LEU A 87 6.74 -7.82 3.40
C LEU A 87 7.63 -8.96 2.90
N GLY A 88 8.53 -8.70 1.95
CA GLY A 88 9.51 -9.68 1.49
C GLY A 88 10.46 -10.14 2.62
N ALA A 89 10.81 -9.24 3.55
CA ALA A 89 11.56 -9.63 4.75
C ALA A 89 10.74 -10.52 5.69
N LEU A 90 9.40 -10.43 5.67
CA LEU A 90 8.53 -11.36 6.42
C LEU A 90 8.47 -12.74 5.77
N ALA A 91 8.65 -12.85 4.45
CA ALA A 91 8.64 -14.14 3.75
C ALA A 91 9.73 -15.11 4.25
N ALA A 92 10.83 -14.56 4.78
CA ALA A 92 11.93 -15.34 5.32
C ALA A 92 11.68 -15.85 6.75
N VAL A 93 10.57 -15.48 7.37
CA VAL A 93 10.23 -15.83 8.76
C VAL A 93 9.31 -17.07 8.76
N PRO A 94 9.74 -18.21 9.32
CA PRO A 94 8.97 -19.46 9.27
C PRO A 94 7.56 -19.38 9.86
N GLU A 95 7.35 -18.51 10.85
CA GLU A 95 6.09 -18.31 11.54
C GLU A 95 5.08 -17.46 10.74
N ILE A 96 5.51 -16.89 9.61
CA ILE A 96 4.65 -16.11 8.71
C ILE A 96 3.93 -17.06 7.75
N ASP A 97 2.61 -16.96 7.72
CA ASP A 97 1.77 -17.67 6.75
C ASP A 97 2.05 -17.16 5.33
N SER A 98 2.72 -17.99 4.53
CA SER A 98 3.11 -17.66 3.16
C SER A 98 1.91 -17.43 2.23
N ASN A 99 0.79 -18.13 2.44
CA ASN A 99 -0.44 -17.91 1.66
C ASN A 99 -1.02 -16.52 1.94
N ARG A 100 -1.01 -16.10 3.21
CA ARG A 100 -1.45 -14.75 3.58
C ARG A 100 -0.54 -13.68 3.00
N LEU A 101 0.76 -13.91 3.00
CA LEU A 101 1.73 -12.98 2.43
C LEU A 101 1.58 -12.83 0.92
N GLU A 102 1.27 -13.92 0.22
CA GLU A 102 0.97 -13.90 -1.21
C GLU A 102 -0.28 -13.07 -1.52
N VAL A 103 -1.38 -13.29 -0.78
CA VAL A 103 -2.63 -12.50 -0.93
C VAL A 103 -2.35 -11.01 -0.74
N ILE A 104 -1.60 -10.63 0.30
CA ILE A 104 -1.22 -9.24 0.56
C ILE A 104 -0.38 -8.67 -0.59
N THR A 105 0.59 -9.44 -1.09
CA THR A 105 1.48 -9.02 -2.18
C THR A 105 0.70 -8.80 -3.48
N ASN A 106 -0.24 -9.68 -3.79
CA ASN A 106 -1.12 -9.55 -4.95
C ASN A 106 -1.99 -8.29 -4.86
N ARG A 107 -2.58 -8.01 -3.69
CA ARG A 107 -3.35 -6.78 -3.45
C ARG A 107 -2.50 -5.51 -3.61
N LEU A 108 -1.25 -5.50 -3.14
CA LEU A 108 -0.35 -4.38 -3.39
C LEU A 108 -0.07 -4.18 -4.88
N GLY A 109 0.04 -5.27 -5.65
CA GLY A 109 0.12 -5.23 -7.11
C GLY A 109 -1.11 -4.62 -7.76
N GLU A 110 -2.31 -4.97 -7.29
CA GLU A 110 -3.58 -4.39 -7.76
C GLU A 110 -3.71 -2.91 -7.40
N ILE A 111 -3.38 -2.52 -6.17
CA ILE A 111 -3.33 -1.12 -5.74
C ILE A 111 -2.40 -0.33 -6.66
N LYS A 112 -1.20 -0.87 -6.95
CA LYS A 112 -0.26 -0.24 -7.89
C LYS A 112 -0.87 -0.07 -9.28
N LYS A 113 -1.58 -1.08 -9.80
CA LYS A 113 -2.26 -0.97 -11.10
C LYS A 113 -3.32 0.12 -11.09
N LEU A 114 -4.17 0.17 -10.05
CA LEU A 114 -5.23 1.17 -9.93
C LEU A 114 -4.71 2.62 -9.81
N LEU A 115 -3.49 2.79 -9.31
CA LEU A 115 -2.87 4.09 -9.02
C LEU A 115 -1.84 4.55 -10.06
N PHE A 116 -1.42 3.69 -10.99
CA PHE A 116 -0.32 4.02 -11.93
C PHE A 116 -0.50 3.47 -13.34
N VAL A 117 -1.56 2.71 -13.61
CA VAL A 117 -1.91 2.16 -14.93
C VAL A 117 -3.32 2.61 -15.29
#